data_AF-A0A1Q9D7S4-F1
#
_entry.id   AF-A0A1Q9D7S4-F1
#
_cell.length_a   1.000
_cell.length_b   1.000
_cell.length_c   1.000
_cell.angle_alpha   90.00
_cell.angle_beta   90.00
_cell.angle_gamma   90.00
#
_symmetry.space_group_name_H-M   'P 1'
#
loop_
_entity.id
_entity.type
_entity.pdbx_description
1 polymer ?
#
loop_
_entity_poly.entity_id
_entity_poly.type
_entity_poly.pdbx_seq_one_letter_code
_entity_poly.pdbx_strand_id
1 'polypeptide(L)'
;MITTVLCWEWSKKTAGGVKKAIKLKMLSSSTGKQKLSKSEGKELLSLLNKGDRSAEQDARRRQQFMAASTEDHEILRGNVEANHESVGGLVNGVPAAPLQDWLEVIDGPLRDISDSSSWWWDAVKKRACDSYRIWVASGGPYERLPTAEDLEKGKFSRLSARTAGMLLQAMAETVRAEMVARSITRSPLALLFRLYTMYQPGGESEKAYILQYLVTPPKAQTAVEMVATLRQWERMLLRADNISIAKPDPSLLVRGLNALVGDVWAKDRDVTFRTQLVKSRLGVDVSPTWAAIDELKNNLREP
;
A
#
# COMPACT_ATOMS: atom_id res chain seq x y z
N MET A 1 21.80 9.89 -12.68
CA MET A 1 21.04 10.02 -11.41
C MET A 1 19.90 11.03 -11.57
N ILE A 2 18.84 10.70 -12.32
CA ILE A 2 17.67 11.59 -12.49
C ILE A 2 16.44 10.69 -12.75
N THR A 3 15.71 10.28 -11.71
CA THR A 3 14.48 9.46 -11.91
C THR A 3 13.36 9.65 -10.89
N THR A 4 13.37 10.68 -10.03
CA THR A 4 12.32 10.82 -8.98
C THR A 4 11.41 12.05 -9.08
N VAL A 5 11.53 12.89 -10.11
CA VAL A 5 10.62 14.06 -10.31
C VAL A 5 9.37 13.72 -11.15
N LEU A 6 9.27 12.52 -11.73
CA LEU A 6 8.25 12.23 -12.76
C LEU A 6 6.89 11.72 -12.25
N CYS A 7 6.66 11.46 -10.97
CA CYS A 7 5.40 10.84 -10.54
C CYS A 7 4.25 11.83 -10.29
N TRP A 8 4.52 13.13 -10.06
CA TRP A 8 3.45 14.10 -9.74
C TRP A 8 3.16 15.11 -10.86
N GLU A 9 4.14 15.44 -11.72
CA GLU A 9 3.85 16.16 -12.96
C GLU A 9 3.06 15.33 -13.97
N TRP A 10 3.05 14.00 -13.85
CA TRP A 10 2.34 13.12 -14.76
C TRP A 10 0.82 13.22 -14.63
N SER A 11 0.25 13.58 -13.47
CA SER A 11 -1.22 13.60 -13.32
C SER A 11 -1.89 14.86 -13.87
N LYS A 12 -1.21 16.02 -13.92
CA LYS A 12 -1.73 17.24 -14.56
C LYS A 12 -1.27 17.42 -16.02
N LYS A 13 -0.09 16.91 -16.41
CA LYS A 13 0.38 16.95 -17.82
C LYS A 13 -0.20 15.83 -18.69
N THR A 14 -0.87 14.81 -18.15
CA THR A 14 -1.38 13.69 -18.97
C THR A 14 -2.54 14.09 -19.86
N ALA A 15 -3.55 14.85 -19.42
CA ALA A 15 -4.66 15.21 -20.31
C ALA A 15 -4.22 16.12 -21.48
N GLY A 16 -3.42 17.15 -21.19
CA GLY A 16 -2.89 18.07 -22.21
C GLY A 16 -1.75 17.47 -23.04
N GLY A 17 -0.87 16.69 -22.41
CA GLY A 17 0.30 16.06 -23.01
C GLY A 17 -0.02 14.80 -23.83
N VAL A 18 -1.03 14.01 -23.43
CA VAL A 18 -1.55 12.89 -24.23
C VAL A 18 -2.30 13.43 -25.46
N LYS A 19 -3.08 14.52 -25.32
CA LYS A 19 -3.66 15.24 -26.48
C LYS A 19 -2.57 15.78 -27.41
N LYS A 20 -1.48 16.32 -26.87
CA LYS A 20 -0.33 16.80 -27.67
C LYS A 20 0.42 15.65 -28.34
N ALA A 21 0.68 14.53 -27.65
CA ALA A 21 1.40 13.37 -28.17
C ALA A 21 0.59 12.59 -29.23
N ILE A 22 -0.74 12.49 -29.08
CA ILE A 22 -1.64 11.92 -30.08
C ILE A 22 -1.74 12.86 -31.30
N LYS A 23 -1.84 14.18 -31.09
CA LYS A 23 -1.81 15.16 -32.20
C LYS A 23 -0.45 15.17 -32.92
N LEU A 24 0.65 14.99 -32.19
CA LEU A 24 2.00 14.88 -32.75
C LEU A 24 2.19 13.56 -33.51
N LYS A 25 1.63 12.43 -33.04
CA LYS A 25 1.61 11.15 -33.77
C LYS A 25 0.72 11.19 -35.02
N MET A 26 -0.38 11.95 -35.00
CA MET A 26 -1.23 12.19 -36.18
C MET A 26 -0.52 13.03 -37.25
N LEU A 27 0.41 13.91 -36.85
CA LEU A 27 1.16 14.79 -37.75
C LEU A 27 2.52 14.22 -38.18
N SER A 28 3.09 13.25 -37.45
CA SER A 28 4.42 12.66 -37.70
C SER A 28 4.38 11.38 -38.56
N SER A 29 3.19 10.93 -39.01
CA SER A 29 3.07 9.78 -39.92
C SER A 29 3.36 10.16 -41.38
N SER A 30 4.57 10.62 -41.67
CA SER A 30 5.14 10.59 -43.03
C SER A 30 6.23 9.52 -43.18
N THR A 31 6.55 8.76 -42.11
CA THR A 31 7.57 7.71 -42.20
C THR A 31 7.26 6.54 -41.26
N GLY A 32 6.99 5.35 -41.82
CA GLY A 32 7.03 4.08 -41.08
C GLY A 32 5.69 3.58 -40.51
N LYS A 33 5.13 2.56 -41.18
CA LYS A 33 3.83 1.88 -40.96
C LYS A 33 3.59 1.28 -39.55
N GLN A 34 2.57 1.78 -38.85
CA GLN A 34 1.47 1.00 -38.26
C GLN A 34 0.31 1.97 -37.96
N LYS A 35 -0.73 1.97 -38.81
CA LYS A 35 -1.91 2.82 -38.64
C LYS A 35 -2.85 2.14 -37.65
N LEU A 36 -3.05 2.75 -36.48
CA LEU A 36 -4.16 2.42 -35.59
C LEU A 36 -5.48 2.50 -36.38
N SER A 37 -6.32 1.49 -36.24
CA SER A 37 -7.64 1.43 -36.87
C SER A 37 -8.51 2.60 -36.38
N LYS A 38 -9.43 3.08 -37.23
CA LYS A 38 -10.43 4.10 -36.85
C LYS A 38 -11.27 3.66 -35.65
N SER A 39 -11.45 2.36 -35.41
CA SER A 39 -12.15 1.82 -34.24
C SER A 39 -11.33 1.98 -32.96
N GLU A 40 -10.05 1.63 -32.99
CA GLU A 40 -9.11 1.73 -31.85
C GLU A 40 -8.91 3.19 -31.42
N GLY A 41 -8.81 4.11 -32.38
CA GLY A 41 -8.72 5.55 -32.10
C GLY A 41 -9.97 6.11 -31.42
N LYS A 42 -11.17 5.61 -31.79
CA LYS A 42 -12.43 6.01 -31.16
C LYS A 42 -12.57 5.45 -29.75
N GLU A 43 -12.12 4.23 -29.52
CA GLU A 43 -12.17 3.57 -28.22
C GLU A 43 -11.26 4.29 -27.20
N LEU A 44 -10.03 4.60 -27.59
CA LEU A 44 -9.08 5.35 -26.76
C LEU A 44 -9.59 6.76 -26.43
N LEU A 45 -10.19 7.46 -27.39
CA LEU A 45 -10.86 8.76 -27.14
C LEU A 45 -12.05 8.62 -26.18
N SER A 46 -12.81 7.53 -26.28
CA SER A 46 -13.95 7.28 -25.39
C SER A 46 -13.50 6.99 -23.95
N LEU A 47 -12.40 6.25 -23.76
CA LEU A 47 -11.82 5.97 -22.45
C LEU A 47 -11.22 7.23 -21.82
N LEU A 48 -10.55 8.07 -22.62
CA LEU A 48 -10.03 9.35 -22.16
C LEU A 48 -11.18 10.29 -21.71
N ASN A 49 -12.24 10.39 -22.51
CA ASN A 49 -13.42 11.20 -22.17
C ASN A 49 -14.24 10.65 -21.00
N LYS A 50 -14.15 9.34 -20.72
CA LYS A 50 -14.74 8.72 -19.52
C LYS A 50 -13.90 9.04 -18.28
N GLY A 51 -12.57 8.95 -18.38
CA GLY A 51 -11.64 9.33 -17.31
C GLY A 51 -11.73 10.81 -16.94
N ASP A 52 -11.78 11.71 -17.94
CA ASP A 52 -11.95 13.15 -17.75
C ASP A 52 -13.28 13.45 -17.04
N ARG A 53 -14.38 12.79 -17.44
CA ARG A 53 -15.70 12.95 -16.80
C ARG A 53 -15.75 12.41 -15.37
N SER A 54 -15.07 11.30 -15.08
CA SER A 54 -14.98 10.76 -13.71
C SER A 54 -14.19 11.70 -12.81
N ALA A 55 -13.05 12.19 -13.28
CA ALA A 55 -12.23 13.15 -12.53
C ALA A 55 -12.97 14.49 -12.32
N GLU A 56 -13.75 14.94 -13.30
CA GLU A 56 -14.56 16.14 -13.20
C GLU A 56 -15.76 15.97 -12.27
N GLN A 57 -16.42 14.80 -12.27
CA GLN A 57 -17.47 14.46 -11.31
C GLN A 57 -16.92 14.39 -9.87
N ASP A 58 -15.74 13.81 -9.68
CA ASP A 58 -15.08 13.77 -8.37
C ASP A 58 -14.66 15.19 -7.92
N ALA A 59 -14.18 16.03 -8.85
CA ALA A 59 -13.87 17.43 -8.56
C ALA A 59 -15.12 18.25 -8.21
N ARG A 60 -16.24 18.01 -8.90
CA ARG A 60 -17.54 18.66 -8.63
C ARG A 60 -18.13 18.19 -7.30
N ARG A 61 -18.05 16.89 -6.97
CA ARG A 61 -18.40 16.37 -5.65
C ARG A 61 -17.55 17.00 -4.56
N ARG A 62 -16.23 17.13 -4.78
CA ARG A 62 -15.32 17.86 -3.87
C ARG A 62 -15.73 19.33 -3.72
N GLN A 63 -16.06 20.02 -4.80
CA GLN A 63 -16.51 21.42 -4.74
C GLN A 63 -17.85 21.56 -4.03
N GLN A 64 -18.81 20.68 -4.26
CA GLN A 64 -20.12 20.70 -3.57
C GLN A 64 -19.97 20.39 -2.07
N PHE A 65 -19.12 19.44 -1.69
CA PHE A 65 -18.84 19.12 -0.28
C PHE A 65 -18.08 20.25 0.45
N MET A 66 -17.23 20.98 -0.28
CA MET A 66 -16.54 22.16 0.26
C MET A 66 -17.46 23.40 0.31
N ALA A 67 -18.39 23.55 -0.64
CA ALA A 67 -19.32 24.69 -0.73
C ALA A 67 -20.51 24.58 0.23
N ALA A 68 -20.98 23.38 0.59
CA ALA A 68 -22.10 23.18 1.52
C ALA A 68 -21.75 23.39 3.00
N SER A 69 -20.56 23.89 3.33
CA SER A 69 -19.92 23.66 4.63
C SER A 69 -19.21 24.90 5.18
N THR A 70 -19.72 26.08 4.86
CA THR A 70 -19.11 27.34 5.31
C THR A 70 -19.44 27.72 6.76
N GLU A 71 -20.43 27.11 7.43
CA GLU A 71 -20.79 27.51 8.81
C GLU A 71 -21.08 26.38 9.82
N ASP A 72 -21.16 25.11 9.42
CA ASP A 72 -21.45 24.02 10.37
C ASP A 72 -20.18 23.35 10.91
N HIS A 73 -20.01 23.41 12.23
CA HIS A 73 -19.01 22.60 12.93
C HIS A 73 -19.32 21.11 12.79
N GLU A 74 -18.29 20.30 12.57
CA GLU A 74 -18.46 18.86 12.43
C GLU A 74 -19.03 18.21 13.70
N ILE A 75 -20.13 17.48 13.54
CA ILE A 75 -20.80 16.76 14.62
C ILE A 75 -20.11 15.41 14.79
N LEU A 76 -19.55 15.19 15.99
CA LEU A 76 -18.89 13.94 16.33
C LEU A 76 -19.90 12.95 16.90
N ARG A 77 -19.84 11.70 16.44
CA ARG A 77 -20.60 10.58 17.00
C ARG A 77 -20.10 10.23 18.41
N GLY A 78 -21.00 9.92 19.34
CA GLY A 78 -20.64 9.46 20.69
C GLY A 78 -19.99 8.07 20.68
N ASN A 79 -19.07 7.80 21.61
CA ASN A 79 -18.51 6.46 21.94
C ASN A 79 -17.67 5.71 20.88
N VAL A 80 -17.08 6.38 19.89
CA VAL A 80 -16.05 5.74 19.04
C VAL A 80 -14.71 5.71 19.79
N GLU A 81 -14.32 4.54 20.28
CA GLU A 81 -13.00 4.23 20.85
C GLU A 81 -12.19 3.42 19.83
N ALA A 82 -10.92 3.79 19.61
CA ALA A 82 -9.99 2.97 18.83
C ALA A 82 -9.24 2.01 19.75
N ASN A 83 -9.97 1.13 20.45
CA ASN A 83 -9.37 0.09 21.29
C ASN A 83 -8.81 -1.02 20.40
N HIS A 84 -7.64 -0.78 19.84
CA HIS A 84 -6.93 -1.73 19.01
C HIS A 84 -5.54 -2.03 19.56
N GLU A 85 -5.04 -3.22 19.25
CA GLU A 85 -3.69 -3.66 19.63
C GLU A 85 -2.65 -2.63 19.17
N SER A 86 -1.76 -2.30 20.09
CA SER A 86 -0.79 -1.23 19.97
C SER A 86 0.26 -1.51 18.87
N VAL A 87 0.65 -0.47 18.10
CA VAL A 87 1.70 -0.52 17.04
C VAL A 87 3.09 -0.95 17.53
N GLY A 88 3.28 -1.20 18.83
CA GLY A 88 4.59 -1.54 19.40
C GLY A 88 4.64 -2.83 20.20
N GLY A 89 3.78 -3.80 19.91
CA GLY A 89 4.05 -5.20 20.25
C GLY A 89 5.12 -5.80 19.33
N LEU A 90 6.39 -5.43 19.51
CA LEU A 90 7.48 -6.06 18.78
C LEU A 90 7.66 -7.52 19.24
N VAL A 91 7.11 -8.46 18.49
CA VAL A 91 7.59 -9.84 18.45
C VAL A 91 8.04 -10.11 17.00
N ASN A 92 9.34 -10.32 16.82
CA ASN A 92 9.99 -10.74 15.56
C ASN A 92 10.07 -9.72 14.42
N GLY A 93 10.70 -8.57 14.68
CA GLY A 93 11.56 -7.88 13.71
C GLY A 93 11.07 -7.75 12.27
N VAL A 94 10.04 -6.92 12.03
CA VAL A 94 9.82 -6.27 10.72
C VAL A 94 9.29 -4.85 10.98
N PRO A 95 9.98 -3.78 10.55
CA PRO A 95 9.55 -2.42 10.89
C PRO A 95 8.32 -1.92 10.11
N ALA A 96 8.11 -2.34 8.86
CA ALA A 96 7.15 -1.66 7.97
C ALA A 96 5.81 -2.40 7.74
N ALA A 97 5.81 -3.73 7.75
CA ALA A 97 4.58 -4.52 7.64
C ALA A 97 3.59 -4.25 8.80
N PRO A 98 4.03 -4.13 10.07
CA PRO A 98 3.14 -3.87 11.19
C PRO A 98 2.44 -2.51 11.12
N LEU A 99 3.06 -1.49 10.51
CA LEU A 99 2.43 -0.18 10.37
C LEU A 99 1.23 -0.23 9.42
N GLN A 100 1.34 -0.96 8.31
CA GLN A 100 0.25 -1.08 7.33
C GLN A 100 -0.90 -1.92 7.86
N ASP A 101 -0.58 -3.05 8.50
CA ASP A 101 -1.59 -3.90 9.14
C ASP A 101 -2.30 -3.13 10.26
N TRP A 102 -1.58 -2.33 11.05
CA TRP A 102 -2.19 -1.46 12.04
C TRP A 102 -3.08 -0.38 11.44
N LEU A 103 -2.63 0.30 10.38
CA LEU A 103 -3.42 1.32 9.68
C LEU A 103 -4.74 0.75 9.16
N GLU A 104 -4.75 -0.50 8.70
CA GLU A 104 -5.96 -1.21 8.27
C GLU A 104 -6.92 -1.46 9.45
N VAL A 105 -6.38 -1.87 10.60
CA VAL A 105 -7.18 -2.14 11.80
C VAL A 105 -7.84 -0.86 12.34
N ILE A 106 -7.12 0.26 12.41
CA ILE A 106 -7.66 1.52 12.91
C ILE A 106 -8.55 2.26 11.90
N ASP A 107 -8.58 1.81 10.64
CA ASP A 107 -9.30 2.48 9.56
C ASP A 107 -10.81 2.55 9.82
N GLY A 108 -11.40 1.45 10.28
CA GLY A 108 -12.83 1.36 10.58
C GLY A 108 -13.29 2.41 11.61
N PRO A 109 -12.75 2.40 12.85
CA PRO A 109 -13.14 3.37 13.87
C PRO A 109 -12.89 4.82 13.46
N LEU A 110 -11.76 5.13 12.83
CA LEU A 110 -11.44 6.51 12.46
C LEU A 110 -12.36 7.04 11.36
N ARG A 111 -12.89 6.17 10.49
CA ARG A 111 -13.85 6.55 9.45
C ARG A 111 -15.28 6.71 9.97
N ASP A 112 -15.58 6.26 11.20
CA ASP A 112 -16.91 6.33 11.82
C ASP A 112 -17.04 7.43 12.90
N ILE A 113 -16.09 8.37 12.99
CA ILE A 113 -16.13 9.46 13.98
C ILE A 113 -17.24 10.49 13.69
N SER A 114 -17.52 10.74 12.41
CA SER A 114 -18.49 11.74 11.93
C SER A 114 -19.02 11.36 10.55
N ASP A 115 -19.99 12.09 10.03
CA ASP A 115 -20.51 11.83 8.68
C ASP A 115 -19.50 12.18 7.57
N SER A 116 -18.51 13.02 7.87
CA SER A 116 -17.41 13.37 6.95
C SER A 116 -16.07 12.69 7.25
N SER A 117 -15.97 11.89 8.33
CA SER A 117 -14.69 11.32 8.77
C SER A 117 -14.10 10.34 7.78
N SER A 118 -14.92 9.60 7.03
CA SER A 118 -14.42 8.68 6.00
C SER A 118 -13.58 9.39 4.93
N TRP A 119 -14.15 10.43 4.31
CA TRP A 119 -13.46 11.24 3.31
C TRP A 119 -12.28 11.99 3.92
N TRP A 120 -12.47 12.57 5.11
CA TRP A 120 -11.45 13.36 5.78
C TRP A 120 -10.24 12.50 6.14
N TRP A 121 -10.46 11.29 6.64
CA TRP A 121 -9.39 10.35 6.98
C TRP A 121 -8.59 9.94 5.74
N ASP A 122 -9.26 9.73 4.61
CA ASP A 122 -8.57 9.47 3.33
C ASP A 122 -7.72 10.64 2.88
N ALA A 123 -8.20 11.87 3.06
CA ALA A 123 -7.44 13.08 2.75
C ALA A 123 -6.20 13.21 3.65
N VAL A 124 -6.34 12.93 4.95
CA VAL A 124 -5.23 12.95 5.93
C VAL A 124 -4.19 11.88 5.59
N LYS A 125 -4.60 10.62 5.39
CA LYS A 125 -3.69 9.52 4.99
C LYS A 125 -2.95 9.86 3.70
N LYS A 126 -3.68 10.32 2.67
CA LYS A 126 -3.11 10.70 1.38
C LYS A 126 -2.04 11.78 1.54
N ARG A 127 -2.34 12.83 2.31
CA ARG A 127 -1.40 13.93 2.51
C ARG A 127 -0.17 13.50 3.30
N ALA A 128 -0.32 12.68 4.33
CA ALA A 128 0.81 12.11 5.07
C ALA A 128 1.71 11.26 4.17
N CYS A 129 1.10 10.40 3.33
CA CYS A 129 1.83 9.61 2.34
C CYS A 129 2.56 10.48 1.30
N ASP A 130 1.90 11.50 0.76
CA ASP A 130 2.49 12.40 -0.24
C ASP A 130 3.70 13.15 0.36
N SER A 131 3.57 13.63 1.60
CA SER A 131 4.68 14.27 2.33
C SER A 131 5.82 13.31 2.63
N TYR A 132 5.52 12.07 3.02
CA TYR A 132 6.53 11.02 3.19
C TYR A 132 7.27 10.75 1.88
N ARG A 133 6.56 10.67 0.75
CA ARG A 133 7.20 10.45 -0.57
C ARG A 133 8.14 11.59 -0.96
N ILE A 134 7.77 12.83 -0.67
CA ILE A 134 8.64 14.00 -0.88
C ILE A 134 9.89 13.88 0.00
N TRP A 135 9.73 13.52 1.28
CA TRP A 135 10.84 13.32 2.21
C TRP A 135 11.81 12.21 1.76
N VAL A 136 11.29 11.10 1.22
CA VAL A 136 12.12 10.04 0.62
C VAL A 136 12.86 10.58 -0.61
N ALA A 137 12.16 11.29 -1.50
CA ALA A 137 12.74 11.82 -2.74
C ALA A 137 13.81 12.89 -2.50
N SER A 138 13.73 13.64 -1.40
CA SER A 138 14.73 14.64 -1.02
C SER A 138 15.99 14.04 -0.38
N GLY A 139 16.07 12.72 -0.22
CA GLY A 139 17.21 12.04 0.41
C GLY A 139 17.25 12.21 1.94
N GLY A 140 16.08 12.38 2.57
CA GLY A 140 16.00 12.75 3.99
C GLY A 140 16.51 14.17 4.23
N PRO A 141 17.30 14.39 5.28
CA PRO A 141 16.99 15.03 6.56
C PRO A 141 16.53 16.52 6.49
N TYR A 142 15.45 16.82 5.76
CA TYR A 142 14.67 18.05 5.98
C TYR A 142 13.26 17.69 6.50
N GLU A 143 13.11 17.65 7.84
CA GLU A 143 11.85 17.29 8.52
C GLU A 143 10.93 18.52 8.63
N ARG A 144 10.54 19.11 7.49
CA ARG A 144 9.42 20.06 7.54
C ARG A 144 8.15 19.25 7.73
N LEU A 145 7.49 19.44 8.87
CA LEU A 145 6.18 18.85 9.12
C LEU A 145 5.23 19.24 7.98
N PRO A 146 4.40 18.29 7.53
CA PRO A 146 3.41 18.60 6.52
C PRO A 146 2.42 19.63 7.07
N THR A 147 2.12 20.65 6.27
CA THR A 147 1.11 21.65 6.62
C THR A 147 -0.25 21.22 6.07
N ALA A 148 -1.28 21.26 6.90
CA ALA A 148 -2.66 20.97 6.49
C ALA A 148 -3.68 21.77 7.29
N GLU A 149 -3.60 23.09 7.16
CA GLU A 149 -4.57 23.99 7.79
C GLU A 149 -6.01 23.69 7.36
N ASP A 150 -6.21 23.23 6.13
CA ASP A 150 -7.48 22.82 5.54
C ASP A 150 -8.08 21.53 6.13
N LEU A 151 -7.27 20.65 6.73
CA LEU A 151 -7.74 19.40 7.36
C LEU A 151 -7.70 19.45 8.89
N GLU A 152 -6.96 20.38 9.49
CA GLU A 152 -6.76 20.42 10.94
C GLU A 152 -7.41 21.63 11.63
N LYS A 153 -7.78 22.66 10.88
CA LYS A 153 -8.42 23.88 11.40
C LYS A 153 -9.86 24.02 10.91
N GLY A 154 -10.55 25.04 11.41
CA GLY A 154 -11.93 25.35 11.01
C GLY A 154 -12.90 24.23 11.36
N LYS A 155 -13.72 23.83 10.39
CA LYS A 155 -14.78 22.82 10.57
C LYS A 155 -14.27 21.45 11.07
N PHE A 156 -13.04 21.07 10.71
CA PHE A 156 -12.43 19.78 11.06
C PHE A 156 -11.62 19.81 12.36
N SER A 157 -11.54 20.94 13.06
CA SER A 157 -10.66 21.08 14.24
C SER A 157 -10.99 20.06 15.35
N ARG A 158 -12.28 19.79 15.58
CA ARG A 158 -12.74 18.82 16.57
C ARG A 158 -12.45 17.37 16.15
N LEU A 159 -12.71 17.03 14.88
CA LEU A 159 -12.38 15.70 14.35
C LEU A 159 -10.88 15.44 14.37
N SER A 160 -10.08 16.44 13.98
CA SER A 160 -8.61 16.38 14.05
C SER A 160 -8.13 16.09 15.47
N ALA A 161 -8.59 16.86 16.46
CA ALA A 161 -8.21 16.65 17.86
C ALA A 161 -8.62 15.27 18.39
N ARG A 162 -9.82 14.80 18.05
CA ARG A 162 -10.30 13.47 18.46
C ARG A 162 -9.50 12.35 17.81
N THR A 163 -9.27 12.44 16.51
CA THR A 163 -8.46 11.47 15.76
C THR A 163 -7.04 11.43 16.32
N ALA A 164 -6.43 12.57 16.64
CA ALA A 164 -5.10 12.63 17.25
C ALA A 164 -5.07 11.90 18.60
N GLY A 165 -6.10 12.11 19.44
CA GLY A 165 -6.25 11.39 20.72
C GLY A 165 -6.37 9.87 20.53
N MET A 166 -7.22 9.43 19.60
CA MET A 166 -7.41 8.01 19.28
C MET A 166 -6.14 7.37 18.74
N LEU A 167 -5.41 8.07 17.85
CA LEU A 167 -4.12 7.61 17.33
C LEU A 167 -3.10 7.45 18.45
N LEU A 168 -2.97 8.42 19.36
CA LEU A 168 -2.05 8.32 20.48
C LEU A 168 -2.40 7.16 21.41
N GLN A 169 -3.68 6.94 21.70
CA GLN A 169 -4.12 5.81 22.52
C GLN A 169 -3.79 4.46 21.86
N ALA A 170 -3.95 4.36 20.55
CA ALA A 170 -3.64 3.16 19.77
C ALA A 170 -2.14 2.93 19.53
N MET A 171 -1.26 3.90 19.84
CA MET A 171 0.19 3.73 19.76
C MET A 171 0.75 3.05 21.01
N ALA A 172 1.91 2.39 20.88
CA ALA A 172 2.67 1.92 22.03
C ALA A 172 3.20 3.05 22.89
N GLU A 173 3.44 2.78 24.18
CA GLU A 173 3.99 3.77 25.11
C GLU A 173 5.27 4.41 24.60
N THR A 174 6.19 3.62 24.04
CA THR A 174 7.47 4.09 23.51
C THR A 174 7.29 5.03 22.33
N VAL A 175 6.42 4.66 21.37
CA VAL A 175 6.09 5.47 20.20
C VAL A 175 5.38 6.75 20.63
N ARG A 176 4.42 6.65 21.56
CA ARG A 176 3.66 7.79 22.07
C ARG A 176 4.54 8.79 22.80
N ALA A 177 5.46 8.32 23.65
CA ALA A 177 6.43 9.18 24.34
C ALA A 177 7.29 9.97 23.34
N GLU A 178 7.66 9.37 22.22
CA GLU A 178 8.38 10.05 21.14
C GLU A 178 7.55 11.18 20.50
N MET A 179 6.25 10.94 20.26
CA MET A 179 5.34 11.95 19.70
C MET A 179 5.18 13.14 20.66
N VAL A 180 5.13 12.87 21.96
CA VAL A 180 5.08 13.90 23.02
C VAL A 180 6.37 14.72 23.04
N ALA A 181 7.54 14.06 23.02
CA ALA A 181 8.83 14.74 23.01
C ALA A 181 8.99 15.68 21.80
N ARG A 182 8.39 15.33 20.66
CA ARG A 182 8.36 16.15 19.44
C ARG A 182 7.27 17.22 19.42
N SER A 183 6.38 17.25 20.42
CA SER A 183 5.26 18.18 20.51
C SER A 183 4.30 18.15 19.31
N ILE A 184 4.11 16.99 18.68
CA ILE A 184 3.24 16.80 17.50
C ILE A 184 1.91 16.11 17.82
N THR A 185 1.58 15.93 19.10
CA THR A 185 0.42 15.18 19.60
C THR A 185 -0.95 15.71 19.18
N ARG A 186 -1.02 16.94 18.64
CA ARG A 186 -2.28 17.60 18.26
C ARG A 186 -2.62 17.45 16.77
N SER A 187 -1.70 16.92 15.97
CA SER A 187 -1.82 16.86 14.51
C SER A 187 -1.81 15.40 14.05
N PRO A 188 -2.98 14.83 13.64
CA PRO A 188 -3.04 13.49 13.07
C PRO A 188 -2.11 13.33 11.87
N LEU A 189 -1.95 14.39 11.08
CA LEU A 189 -1.08 14.39 9.92
C LEU A 189 0.39 14.30 10.32
N ALA A 190 0.83 15.09 11.30
CA ALA A 190 2.18 15.04 11.82
C ALA A 190 2.49 13.69 12.48
N LEU A 191 1.53 13.13 13.23
CA LEU A 191 1.63 11.80 13.82
C LEU A 191 1.83 10.73 12.75
N LEU A 192 0.97 10.69 11.72
CA LEU A 192 1.11 9.73 10.62
C LEU A 192 2.42 9.95 9.84
N PHE A 193 2.76 11.18 9.51
CA PHE A 193 4.02 11.49 8.83
C PHE A 193 5.21 11.00 9.65
N ARG A 194 5.20 11.20 10.97
CA ARG A 194 6.27 10.70 11.83
C ARG A 194 6.34 9.19 11.81
N LEU A 195 5.21 8.49 11.95
CA LEU A 195 5.16 7.03 11.80
C LEU A 195 5.73 6.57 10.45
N TYR A 196 5.37 7.24 9.35
CA TYR A 196 5.92 6.95 8.03
C TYR A 196 7.44 7.15 7.97
N THR A 197 7.98 8.21 8.57
CA THR A 197 9.44 8.44 8.61
C THR A 197 10.18 7.50 9.57
N MET A 198 9.50 7.00 10.61
CA MET A 198 10.05 6.08 11.60
C MET A 198 10.14 4.66 11.04
N TYR A 199 9.06 4.17 10.44
CA TYR A 199 8.96 2.80 9.94
C TYR A 199 9.33 2.66 8.46
N GLN A 200 9.40 3.77 7.72
CA GLN A 200 9.83 3.87 6.34
C GLN A 200 9.22 2.80 5.41
N PRO A 201 7.87 2.75 5.29
CA PRO A 201 7.25 1.78 4.41
C PRO A 201 7.63 2.06 2.95
N GLY A 202 8.10 1.04 2.26
CA GLY A 202 8.65 1.08 0.91
C GLY A 202 10.13 1.47 0.87
N GLY A 203 10.79 1.63 2.03
CA GLY A 203 12.22 1.88 2.14
C GLY A 203 13.08 0.68 1.72
N GLU A 204 14.39 0.91 1.56
CA GLU A 204 15.34 -0.13 1.16
C GLU A 204 15.35 -1.33 2.11
N SER A 205 15.29 -1.08 3.42
CA SER A 205 15.27 -2.12 4.44
C SER A 205 14.03 -3.02 4.33
N GLU A 206 12.84 -2.46 4.09
CA GLU A 206 11.63 -3.26 3.83
C GLU A 206 11.77 -4.06 2.53
N LYS A 207 12.29 -3.45 1.45
CA LYS A 207 12.48 -4.14 0.17
C LYS A 207 13.45 -5.32 0.32
N ALA A 208 14.57 -5.12 0.98
CA ALA A 208 15.55 -6.16 1.25
C ALA A 208 14.93 -7.29 2.11
N TYR A 209 14.18 -6.92 3.15
CA TYR A 209 13.47 -7.88 3.99
C TYR A 209 12.46 -8.71 3.19
N ILE A 210 11.59 -8.07 2.40
CA ILE A 210 10.59 -8.76 1.57
C ILE A 210 11.27 -9.76 0.62
N LEU A 211 12.32 -9.31 -0.09
CA LEU A 211 13.05 -10.18 -1.01
C LEU A 211 13.71 -11.36 -0.30
N GLN A 212 14.34 -11.12 0.85
CA GLN A 212 14.94 -12.17 1.65
C GLN A 212 13.90 -13.16 2.16
N TYR A 213 12.77 -12.68 2.67
CA TYR A 213 11.69 -13.53 3.18
C TYR A 213 11.06 -14.38 2.07
N LEU A 214 10.93 -13.83 0.86
CA LEU A 214 10.39 -14.55 -0.29
C LEU A 214 11.30 -15.69 -0.75
N VAL A 215 12.62 -15.47 -0.75
CA VAL A 215 13.61 -16.47 -1.19
C VAL A 215 13.94 -17.48 -0.09
N THR A 216 13.97 -17.03 1.16
CA THR A 216 14.36 -17.83 2.32
C THR A 216 13.35 -17.64 3.45
N PRO A 217 12.12 -18.19 3.30
CA PRO A 217 11.14 -18.18 4.38
C PRO A 217 11.63 -19.02 5.57
N PRO A 218 11.21 -18.69 6.80
CA PRO A 218 11.56 -19.46 8.00
C PRO A 218 11.00 -20.88 7.89
N LYS A 219 11.79 -21.89 8.26
CA LYS A 219 11.34 -23.29 8.22
C LYS A 219 10.22 -23.53 9.23
N ALA A 220 9.19 -24.26 8.83
CA ALA A 220 8.10 -24.65 9.72
C ALA A 220 8.36 -26.04 10.31
N GLN A 221 8.09 -26.24 11.60
CA GLN A 221 8.22 -27.56 12.24
C GLN A 221 6.88 -28.28 12.34
N THR A 222 5.78 -27.52 12.35
CA THR A 222 4.41 -28.04 12.42
C THR A 222 3.58 -27.59 11.21
N ALA A 223 2.51 -28.33 10.90
CA ALA A 223 1.59 -27.96 9.82
C ALA A 223 0.90 -26.59 10.06
N VAL A 224 0.63 -26.25 11.33
CA VAL A 224 0.03 -24.96 11.70
C VAL A 224 0.98 -23.80 11.42
N GLU A 225 2.25 -23.93 11.82
CA GLU A 225 3.30 -22.94 11.52
C GLU A 225 3.55 -22.81 10.03
N MET A 226 3.51 -23.92 9.28
CA MET A 226 3.65 -23.93 7.84
C MET A 226 2.56 -23.11 7.17
N VAL A 227 1.29 -23.35 7.51
CA VAL A 227 0.16 -22.58 6.95
C VAL A 227 0.25 -21.10 7.34
N ALA A 228 0.62 -20.78 8.58
CA ALA A 228 0.82 -19.41 9.02
C ALA A 228 1.93 -18.70 8.21
N THR A 229 3.06 -19.38 8.00
CA THR A 229 4.20 -18.87 7.23
C THR A 229 3.87 -18.72 5.74
N LEU A 230 3.12 -19.65 5.14
CA LEU A 230 2.63 -19.56 3.77
C LEU A 230 1.66 -18.38 3.56
N ARG A 231 0.82 -18.07 4.56
CA ARG A 231 -0.05 -16.88 4.53
C ARG A 231 0.77 -15.60 4.57
N GLN A 232 1.77 -15.53 5.46
CA GLN A 232 2.68 -14.39 5.52
C GLN A 232 3.48 -14.24 4.22
N TRP A 233 3.96 -15.33 3.63
CA TRP A 233 4.70 -15.32 2.37
C TRP A 233 3.85 -14.78 1.21
N GLU A 234 2.57 -15.14 1.12
CA GLU A 234 1.65 -14.55 0.14
C GLU A 234 1.43 -13.04 0.37
N ARG A 235 1.28 -12.61 1.64
CA ARG A 235 1.21 -11.18 1.95
C ARG A 235 2.46 -10.44 1.47
N MET A 236 3.64 -11.03 1.62
CA MET A 236 4.90 -10.45 1.12
C MET A 236 4.96 -10.38 -0.42
N LEU A 237 4.37 -11.34 -1.14
CA LEU A 237 4.25 -11.26 -2.60
C LEU A 237 3.35 -10.11 -3.04
N LEU A 238 2.18 -9.95 -2.42
CA LEU A 238 1.26 -8.84 -2.69
C LEU A 238 1.91 -7.50 -2.33
N ARG A 239 2.67 -7.45 -1.23
CA ARG A 239 3.40 -6.27 -0.81
C ARG A 239 4.51 -5.90 -1.81
N ALA A 240 5.19 -6.89 -2.38
CA ALA A 240 6.18 -6.68 -3.44
C ALA A 240 5.56 -6.05 -4.70
N ASP A 241 4.35 -6.46 -5.09
CA ASP A 241 3.59 -5.81 -6.17
C ASP A 241 3.23 -4.36 -5.82
N ASN A 242 2.70 -4.14 -4.62
CA ASN A 242 2.27 -2.81 -4.17
C ASN A 242 3.42 -1.79 -4.12
N ILE A 243 4.63 -2.23 -3.80
CA ILE A 243 5.84 -1.39 -3.78
C ILE A 243 6.58 -1.41 -5.13
N SER A 244 6.09 -2.14 -6.14
CA SER A 244 6.73 -2.32 -7.45
C SER A 244 8.18 -2.84 -7.36
N ILE A 245 8.43 -3.76 -6.43
CA ILE A 245 9.71 -4.46 -6.33
C ILE A 245 9.77 -5.51 -7.44
N ALA A 246 10.92 -5.62 -8.11
CA ALA A 246 11.17 -6.74 -9.00
C ALA A 246 11.16 -8.04 -8.18
N LYS A 247 10.10 -8.85 -8.33
CA LYS A 247 9.96 -10.10 -7.61
C LYS A 247 11.11 -11.06 -7.97
N PRO A 248 11.57 -11.90 -7.02
CA PRO A 248 12.60 -12.89 -7.30
C PRO A 248 12.18 -13.84 -8.43
N ASP A 249 13.17 -14.40 -9.12
CA ASP A 249 12.95 -15.41 -10.14
C ASP A 249 12.09 -16.58 -9.60
N PRO A 250 11.14 -17.11 -10.39
CA PRO A 250 10.29 -18.24 -10.01
C PRO A 250 11.05 -19.42 -9.39
N SER A 251 12.24 -19.74 -9.90
CA SER A 251 13.06 -20.85 -9.38
C SER A 251 13.49 -20.62 -7.92
N LEU A 252 13.77 -19.37 -7.56
CA LEU A 252 14.16 -19.00 -6.19
C LEU A 252 12.99 -19.10 -5.22
N LEU A 253 11.79 -18.75 -5.69
CA LEU A 253 10.55 -18.85 -4.90
C LEU A 253 10.18 -20.31 -4.64
N VAL A 254 10.27 -21.16 -5.66
CA VAL A 254 10.10 -22.61 -5.53
C VAL A 254 11.08 -23.20 -4.53
N ARG A 255 12.35 -22.80 -4.60
CA ARG A 255 13.38 -23.24 -3.64
C ARG A 255 13.02 -22.84 -2.22
N GLY A 256 12.57 -21.59 -2.01
CA GLY A 256 12.12 -21.10 -0.70
C GLY A 256 10.94 -21.89 -0.16
N LEU A 257 9.91 -22.13 -0.98
CA LEU A 257 8.73 -22.93 -0.61
C LEU A 257 9.10 -24.39 -0.29
N ASN A 258 9.98 -24.99 -1.07
CA ASN A 258 10.47 -26.36 -0.80
C ASN A 258 11.21 -26.45 0.53
N ALA A 259 12.04 -25.44 0.85
CA ALA A 259 12.75 -25.38 2.13
C ALA A 259 11.81 -25.15 3.33
N LEU A 260 10.75 -24.36 3.15
CA LEU A 260 9.73 -24.13 4.17
C LEU A 260 9.00 -25.41 4.55
N VAL A 261 8.62 -26.21 3.53
CA VAL A 261 7.68 -27.31 3.71
C VAL A 261 8.34 -28.68 3.88
N GLY A 262 9.61 -28.82 3.46
CA GLY A 262 10.33 -30.10 3.46
C GLY A 262 10.31 -30.84 4.79
N ASP A 263 10.50 -30.14 5.91
CA ASP A 263 10.58 -30.75 7.25
C ASP A 263 9.21 -31.22 7.77
N VAL A 264 8.12 -30.57 7.36
CA VAL A 264 6.75 -30.95 7.73
C VAL A 264 6.31 -32.18 6.92
N TRP A 265 6.62 -32.20 5.62
CA TRP A 265 6.28 -33.31 4.74
C TRP A 265 7.07 -34.58 4.99
N ALA A 266 8.33 -34.48 5.41
CA ALA A 266 9.12 -35.66 5.75
C ALA A 266 8.44 -36.54 6.82
N LYS A 267 7.49 -36.00 7.59
CA LYS A 267 6.71 -36.70 8.61
C LYS A 267 5.51 -37.47 8.04
N ASP A 268 5.06 -37.17 6.82
CA ASP A 268 3.89 -37.80 6.16
C ASP A 268 4.20 -38.19 4.69
N ARG A 269 4.24 -39.51 4.45
CA ARG A 269 4.57 -40.07 3.13
C ARG A 269 3.51 -39.79 2.07
N ASP A 270 2.23 -39.76 2.43
CA ASP A 270 1.13 -39.57 1.47
C ASP A 270 1.09 -38.12 0.99
N VAL A 271 1.28 -37.16 1.90
CA VAL A 271 1.36 -35.74 1.57
C VAL A 271 2.60 -35.45 0.71
N THR A 272 3.73 -36.08 1.04
CA THR A 272 4.95 -35.99 0.22
C THR A 272 4.71 -36.48 -1.20
N PHE A 273 4.07 -37.65 -1.36
CA PHE A 273 3.76 -38.23 -2.66
C PHE A 273 2.80 -37.35 -3.47
N ARG A 274 1.69 -36.90 -2.89
CA ARG A 274 0.72 -36.01 -3.54
C ARG A 274 1.37 -34.72 -4.01
N THR A 275 2.25 -34.14 -3.19
CA THR A 275 2.94 -32.91 -3.57
C THR A 275 3.97 -33.12 -4.68
N GLN A 276 4.70 -34.24 -4.66
CA GLN A 276 5.62 -34.58 -5.76
C GLN A 276 4.87 -34.78 -7.08
N LEU A 277 3.67 -35.38 -7.04
CA LEU A 277 2.81 -35.50 -8.21
C LEU A 277 2.37 -34.13 -8.75
N VAL A 278 1.97 -33.21 -7.88
CA VAL A 278 1.61 -31.83 -8.27
C VAL A 278 2.81 -31.10 -8.88
N LYS A 279 4.00 -31.20 -8.26
CA LYS A 279 5.22 -30.58 -8.79
C LYS A 279 5.61 -31.13 -10.15
N SER A 280 5.52 -32.44 -10.34
CA SER A 280 5.81 -33.10 -11.60
C SER A 280 4.81 -32.68 -12.69
N ARG A 281 3.51 -32.64 -12.38
CA ARG A 281 2.46 -32.17 -13.30
C ARG A 281 2.66 -30.72 -13.73
N LEU A 282 3.05 -29.86 -12.79
CA LEU A 282 3.27 -28.44 -13.03
C LEU A 282 4.66 -28.14 -13.63
N GLY A 283 5.52 -29.15 -13.77
CA GLY A 283 6.88 -29.00 -14.29
C GLY A 283 7.75 -28.05 -13.46
N VAL A 284 7.44 -27.88 -12.17
CA VAL A 284 8.04 -26.85 -11.30
C VAL A 284 9.56 -27.00 -11.23
N ASP A 285 10.06 -28.24 -11.25
CA ASP A 285 11.48 -28.55 -11.16
C ASP A 285 12.23 -28.43 -12.50
N VAL A 286 11.52 -28.33 -13.63
CA VAL A 286 12.09 -28.26 -14.98
C VAL A 286 11.97 -26.86 -15.58
N SER A 287 10.82 -26.19 -15.37
CA SER A 287 10.56 -24.83 -15.85
C SER A 287 9.58 -24.12 -14.91
N PRO A 288 10.07 -23.55 -13.79
CA PRO A 288 9.21 -22.85 -12.84
C PRO A 288 8.64 -21.59 -13.48
N THR A 289 7.31 -21.49 -13.49
CA THR A 289 6.58 -20.30 -13.95
C THR A 289 5.76 -19.71 -12.82
N TRP A 290 5.38 -18.44 -12.94
CA TRP A 290 4.51 -17.77 -11.96
C TRP A 290 3.16 -18.50 -11.77
N ALA A 291 2.57 -18.99 -12.86
CA ALA A 291 1.34 -19.78 -12.80
C ALA A 291 1.53 -21.09 -12.01
N ALA A 292 2.66 -21.79 -12.24
CA ALA A 292 2.99 -23.01 -11.51
C ALA A 292 3.21 -22.76 -10.01
N ILE A 293 3.76 -21.60 -9.63
CA ILE A 293 3.94 -21.21 -8.22
C ILE A 293 2.60 -20.93 -7.55
N ASP A 294 1.69 -20.21 -8.21
CA ASP A 294 0.37 -19.92 -7.66
C ASP A 294 -0.45 -21.21 -7.48
N GLU A 295 -0.38 -22.13 -8.44
CA GLU A 295 -1.07 -23.42 -8.33
C GLU A 295 -0.42 -24.32 -7.27
N LEU A 296 0.92 -24.36 -7.18
CA LEU A 296 1.62 -25.07 -6.11
C LEU A 296 1.17 -24.53 -4.75
N LYS A 297 1.26 -23.22 -4.53
CA LYS A 297 0.83 -22.52 -3.30
C LYS A 297 -0.57 -22.92 -2.85
N ASN A 298 -1.53 -22.98 -3.77
CA ASN A 298 -2.91 -23.35 -3.44
C ASN A 298 -3.00 -24.81 -2.95
N ASN A 299 -2.28 -25.72 -3.61
CA ASN A 299 -2.19 -27.12 -3.15
C ASN A 299 -1.47 -27.28 -1.81
N LEU A 300 -0.54 -26.37 -1.46
CA LEU A 300 0.13 -26.40 -0.14
C LEU A 300 -0.78 -26.00 1.03
N ARG A 301 -1.91 -25.33 0.76
CA ARG A 301 -2.85 -24.84 1.79
C ARG A 301 -3.90 -25.87 2.19
N GLU A 302 -4.17 -26.84 1.33
CA GLU A 302 -5.13 -27.91 1.53
C GLU A 302 -4.36 -29.22 1.72
N PRO A 303 -3.97 -29.59 2.96
CA PRO A 303 -3.34 -30.89 3.20
C PRO A 303 -4.23 -32.06 2.75
#